data_AF-A0A9P6YLP7-F1
#
_entry.id   AF-A0A9P6YLP7-F1
#
_cell.length_a   1.000
_cell.length_b   1.000
_cell.length_c   1.000
_cell.angle_alpha   90.00
_cell.angle_beta   90.00
_cell.angle_gamma   90.00
#
_symmetry.space_group_name_H-M   'P 1'
#
loop_
_entity.id
_entity.type
_entity.pdbx_description
1 polymer ?
#
loop_
_entity_poly.entity_id
_entity_poly.type
_entity_poly.pdbx_seq_one_letter_code
_entity_poly.pdbx_strand_id
1 'polypeptide(L)'
;MAGWLGKAASVVMVFIATWGATILYWRNSGTVPTGMQMLAYLGLLPVGLSGAGFMLRNAARRGADVALQKAGEDRSGPAPAERESVAGAPSGVPAVALLAGHLRLGMDLDAQALLAAAAAPPRPVLDGRFRDNYNLPVRMSAAPDLDEFEVLQVRQDGIDTAAHERRALALLRPVLERLLEAVFTALPEIEASEEVVVAGLRRRDEQRVENILTLELLVPGSWSDGLRPWVQEWLQRQARDAGLDARRFDVRIAVLDGARDVWPYVQRVIDALASSPTPRWHLLLAAASSIDAGIVSAWQSAGVLATAQRTDGHVPGEGAAGVLLASQAAAREGDARLWRPQLVSAEQVEGQRPAEQRRQLAALATQWHASLATDGAQAQAWR
;
A
#
# COMPACT_ATOMS: atom_id res chain seq x y z
N MET A 1 27.07 45.66 6.42
CA MET A 1 27.09 45.30 4.98
C MET A 1 27.46 43.84 4.69
N ALA A 2 28.17 43.12 5.56
CA ALA A 2 28.60 41.73 5.33
C ALA A 2 27.46 40.68 5.18
N GLY A 3 26.28 40.89 5.79
CA GLY A 3 25.16 39.94 5.72
C GLY A 3 24.36 39.94 4.42
N TRP A 4 24.56 40.94 3.55
CA TRP A 4 23.85 41.03 2.27
C TRP A 4 24.62 40.30 1.15
N LEU A 5 25.95 40.37 1.17
CA LEU A 5 26.81 39.61 0.25
C LEU A 5 26.64 38.10 0.41
N GLY A 6 26.50 37.58 1.64
CA GLY A 6 26.29 36.14 1.87
C GLY A 6 24.95 35.62 1.33
N LYS A 7 23.90 36.45 1.37
CA LYS A 7 22.58 36.11 0.83
C LYS A 7 22.57 36.17 -0.70
N ALA A 8 23.22 37.17 -1.28
CA ALA A 8 23.40 37.26 -2.72
C ALA A 8 24.23 36.08 -3.27
N ALA A 9 25.32 35.70 -2.58
CA ALA A 9 26.16 34.56 -2.96
C ALA A 9 25.40 33.22 -2.91
N SER A 10 24.53 33.04 -1.91
CA SER A 10 23.72 31.81 -1.79
C SER A 10 22.68 31.68 -2.92
N VAL A 11 22.02 32.77 -3.30
CA VAL A 11 21.07 32.76 -4.42
C VAL A 11 21.78 32.48 -5.75
N VAL A 12 22.95 33.07 -5.97
CA VAL A 12 23.78 32.81 -7.16
C VAL A 12 24.25 31.36 -7.19
N MET A 13 24.64 30.78 -6.06
CA MET A 13 25.10 29.39 -5.99
C MET A 13 23.97 28.40 -6.29
N VAL A 14 22.76 28.63 -5.75
CA VAL A 14 21.58 27.81 -6.07
C VAL A 14 21.23 27.93 -7.55
N PHE A 15 21.28 29.14 -8.11
CA PHE A 15 21.04 29.35 -9.53
C PHE A 15 22.05 28.59 -10.41
N ILE A 16 23.34 28.65 -10.10
CA ILE A 16 24.39 27.91 -10.82
C ILE A 16 24.20 26.40 -10.69
N ALA A 17 23.86 25.90 -9.50
CA ALA A 17 23.65 24.46 -9.27
C ALA A 17 22.43 23.94 -10.04
N THR A 18 21.32 24.69 -10.02
CA THR A 18 20.11 24.34 -10.77
C THR A 18 20.39 24.32 -12.28
N TRP A 19 21.03 25.36 -12.82
CA TRP A 19 21.36 25.41 -14.25
C TRP A 19 22.37 24.34 -14.67
N GLY A 20 23.38 24.06 -13.83
CA GLY A 20 24.34 22.99 -14.08
C GLY A 20 23.66 21.63 -14.18
N ALA A 21 22.72 21.32 -13.29
CA ALA A 21 21.96 20.07 -13.31
C ALA A 21 21.06 19.97 -14.55
N THR A 22 20.38 21.06 -14.95
CA THR A 22 19.53 21.08 -16.14
C THR A 22 20.33 20.88 -17.43
N ILE A 23 21.49 21.54 -17.56
CA ILE A 23 22.37 21.37 -18.73
C ILE A 23 22.92 19.93 -18.79
N LEU A 24 23.32 19.36 -17.66
CA LEU A 24 23.83 17.99 -17.60
C LEU A 24 22.75 16.97 -17.98
N TYR A 25 21.51 17.19 -17.52
CA TYR A 25 20.35 16.38 -17.87
C TYR A 25 20.07 16.40 -19.38
N TRP A 26 20.06 17.57 -20.02
CA TRP A 26 19.86 17.67 -21.48
C TRP A 26 21.02 17.02 -22.26
N ARG A 27 22.26 17.15 -21.77
CA ARG A 27 23.42 16.54 -22.42
C ARG A 27 23.41 15.01 -22.39
N ASN A 28 22.84 14.41 -21.32
CA ASN A 28 22.73 12.96 -21.20
C ASN A 28 21.48 12.38 -21.88
N SER A 29 20.42 13.18 -22.06
CA SER A 29 19.13 12.70 -22.61
C SER A 29 18.93 12.99 -24.09
N GLY A 30 19.82 13.77 -24.74
CA GLY A 30 19.76 14.05 -26.18
C GLY A 30 18.55 14.89 -26.63
N THR A 31 17.83 15.49 -25.67
CA THR A 31 16.63 16.29 -25.93
C THR A 31 17.01 17.75 -26.14
N VAL A 32 16.63 18.34 -27.28
CA VAL A 32 16.82 19.78 -27.55
C VAL A 32 15.48 20.49 -27.30
N PRO A 33 15.35 21.31 -26.25
CA PRO A 33 14.08 21.96 -25.91
C PRO A 33 13.66 22.95 -27.00
N THR A 34 12.36 22.97 -27.33
CA THR A 34 11.80 23.98 -28.24
C THR A 34 11.68 25.34 -27.53
N GLY A 35 11.79 26.45 -28.28
CA GLY A 35 11.96 27.81 -27.73
C GLY A 35 10.90 28.26 -26.70
N MET A 36 9.71 27.66 -26.71
CA MET A 36 8.65 27.94 -25.74
C MET A 36 8.83 27.22 -24.39
N GLN A 37 9.50 26.07 -24.36
CA GLN A 37 9.89 25.38 -23.13
C GLN A 37 11.03 26.12 -22.42
N MET A 38 11.90 26.80 -23.18
CA MET A 38 12.98 27.63 -22.64
C MET A 38 12.45 28.76 -21.75
N LEU A 39 11.33 29.39 -22.13
CA LEU A 39 10.66 30.44 -21.36
C LEU A 39 10.01 29.92 -20.07
N ALA A 40 9.44 28.71 -20.10
CA ALA A 40 8.83 28.08 -18.92
C ALA A 40 9.88 27.70 -17.87
N TYR A 41 11.04 27.18 -18.30
CA TYR A 41 12.15 26.84 -17.40
C TYR A 41 12.84 28.09 -16.81
N LEU A 42 12.83 29.23 -17.52
CA LEU A 42 13.47 30.47 -17.05
C LEU A 42 12.68 31.17 -15.92
N GLY A 43 11.35 31.06 -15.92
CA GLY A 43 10.48 31.80 -15.01
C GLY A 43 9.93 31.00 -13.83
N LEU A 44 9.49 29.76 -14.07
CA LEU A 44 8.64 29.04 -13.09
C LEU A 44 9.46 28.37 -11.97
N LEU A 45 10.63 27.84 -12.32
CA LEU A 45 11.50 27.09 -11.40
C LEU A 45 12.15 27.99 -10.33
N PRO A 46 12.71 29.16 -10.66
CA PRO A 46 13.32 30.05 -9.66
C PRO A 46 12.28 30.63 -8.68
N VAL A 47 11.08 30.93 -9.16
CA VAL A 47 9.98 31.49 -8.35
C VAL A 47 9.39 30.41 -7.44
N GLY A 48 9.19 29.19 -7.94
CA GLY A 48 8.70 28.06 -7.15
C GLY A 48 9.64 27.67 -6.00
N LEU A 49 10.95 27.59 -6.26
CA LEU A 49 11.96 27.29 -5.23
C LEU A 49 12.08 28.42 -4.18
N SER A 50 11.92 29.68 -4.60
CA SER A 50 11.95 30.82 -3.68
C SER A 50 10.71 30.87 -2.76
N GLY A 51 9.54 30.47 -3.26
CA GLY A 51 8.30 30.37 -2.48
C GLY A 51 8.36 29.25 -1.42
N ALA A 52 8.85 28.07 -1.79
CA ALA A 52 9.00 26.94 -0.87
C ALA A 52 9.98 27.26 0.29
N GLY A 53 11.09 27.96 -0.01
CA GLY A 53 12.06 28.38 1.00
C GLY A 53 11.50 29.40 2.00
N PHE A 54 10.57 30.27 1.58
CA PHE A 54 9.94 31.25 2.48
C PHE A 54 8.89 30.61 3.40
N MET A 55 8.13 29.62 2.91
CA MET A 55 7.16 28.87 3.72
C MET A 55 7.82 28.01 4.79
N LEU A 56 8.93 27.33 4.45
CA LEU A 56 9.68 26.50 5.41
C LEU A 56 10.28 27.35 6.54
N ARG A 57 10.76 28.56 6.22
CA ARG A 57 11.34 29.50 7.20
C ARG A 57 10.29 30.12 8.13
N ASN A 58 9.07 30.33 7.66
CA ASN A 58 7.96 30.82 8.49
C ASN A 58 7.40 29.71 9.42
N ALA A 59 7.39 28.45 8.98
CA ALA A 59 7.02 27.32 9.83
C ALA A 59 8.01 27.11 10.99
N ALA A 60 9.32 27.25 10.71
CA ALA A 60 10.36 27.14 11.73
C ALA A 60 10.29 28.26 12.79
N ARG A 61 9.89 29.49 12.41
CA ARG A 61 9.72 30.61 13.34
C ARG A 61 8.49 30.44 14.24
N ARG A 62 7.37 29.94 13.70
CA ARG A 62 6.18 29.61 14.51
C ARG A 62 6.44 28.49 15.52
N GLY A 63 7.28 27.52 15.17
CA GLY A 63 7.71 26.47 16.11
C GLY A 63 8.56 26.99 17.28
N ALA A 64 9.40 28.01 17.03
CA ALA A 64 10.22 28.63 18.06
C ALA A 64 9.38 29.48 19.04
N ASP A 65 8.38 30.22 18.54
CA ASP A 65 7.51 31.05 19.39
C ASP A 65 6.59 30.21 20.29
N VAL A 66 6.13 29.04 19.81
CA VAL A 66 5.33 28.07 20.60
C VAL A 66 6.17 27.38 21.68
N ALA A 67 7.46 27.11 21.41
CA ALA A 67 8.37 26.55 22.41
C ALA A 67 8.71 27.56 23.53
N LEU A 68 8.80 28.86 23.20
CA LEU A 68 9.02 29.93 24.16
C LEU A 68 7.77 30.22 25.03
N GLN A 69 6.56 30.06 24.50
CA GLN A 69 5.32 30.14 25.29
C GLN A 69 5.19 28.98 26.30
N LYS A 70 5.54 27.75 25.90
CA LYS A 70 5.53 26.58 26.79
C LYS A 70 6.55 26.64 27.93
N ALA A 71 7.65 27.36 27.75
CA ALA A 71 8.65 27.55 28.81
C ALA A 71 8.26 28.64 29.84
N GLY A 72 7.22 29.44 29.56
CA GLY A 72 6.75 30.53 30.42
C GLY A 72 5.62 30.15 31.39
N GLU A 73 4.93 29.04 31.17
CA GLU A 73 3.75 28.63 31.96
C GLU A 73 4.09 27.77 33.20
N ASP A 74 5.32 27.28 33.33
CA ASP A 74 5.76 26.38 34.42
C ASP A 74 6.13 27.08 35.75
N ARG A 75 5.87 28.37 35.90
CA ARG A 75 6.05 29.09 37.17
C ARG A 75 4.95 30.11 37.39
N SER A 76 3.84 29.70 38.02
CA SER A 76 3.18 30.42 39.14
C SER A 76 1.78 29.84 39.50
N GLY A 77 1.75 28.85 40.40
CA GLY A 77 0.71 28.54 41.43
C GLY A 77 -0.78 28.35 41.08
N PRO A 78 -1.64 28.07 42.08
CA PRO A 78 -1.56 27.06 43.15
C PRO A 78 -2.58 25.89 42.93
N ALA A 79 -2.44 24.83 43.72
CA ALA A 79 -3.17 23.56 43.60
C ALA A 79 -4.71 23.68 43.60
N PRO A 80 -5.41 22.84 42.79
CA PRO A 80 -6.79 22.46 43.07
C PRO A 80 -6.98 20.94 43.23
N ALA A 81 -7.65 20.62 44.33
CA ALA A 81 -8.63 19.56 44.59
C ALA A 81 -8.70 18.33 43.65
N GLU A 82 -8.67 17.15 44.31
CA GLU A 82 -9.20 15.87 43.86
C GLU A 82 -10.38 16.04 42.89
N ARG A 83 -10.12 15.74 41.62
CA ARG A 83 -11.14 15.31 40.66
C ARG A 83 -10.80 13.90 40.26
N GLU A 84 -11.64 13.01 40.76
CA GLU A 84 -12.00 11.70 40.23
C GLU A 84 -11.46 11.48 38.82
N SER A 85 -10.37 10.70 38.75
CA SER A 85 -9.82 10.24 37.49
C SER A 85 -10.83 9.31 36.84
N VAL A 86 -11.58 9.80 35.85
CA VAL A 86 -12.18 8.92 34.84
C VAL A 86 -11.03 8.12 34.26
N ALA A 87 -11.06 6.81 34.49
CA ALA A 87 -10.08 5.85 34.04
C ALA A 87 -9.73 6.13 32.57
N GLY A 88 -8.50 6.60 32.33
CA GLY A 88 -7.92 6.61 31.00
C GLY A 88 -7.92 5.17 30.53
N ALA A 89 -8.72 4.88 29.50
CA ALA A 89 -8.59 3.64 28.76
C ALA A 89 -7.11 3.49 28.40
N PRO A 90 -6.49 2.31 28.64
CA PRO A 90 -5.10 2.11 28.25
C PRO A 90 -4.99 2.44 26.77
N SER A 91 -3.98 3.23 26.39
CA SER A 91 -3.63 3.49 25.00
C SER A 91 -3.28 2.16 24.34
N GLY A 92 -4.29 1.44 23.88
CA GLY A 92 -4.17 0.10 23.32
C GLY A 92 -3.40 0.16 22.01
N VAL A 93 -2.60 -0.87 21.75
CA VAL A 93 -1.96 -1.06 20.45
C VAL A 93 -3.06 -1.05 19.36
N PRO A 94 -2.95 -0.21 18.31
CA PRO A 94 -3.97 -0.14 17.27
C PRO A 94 -4.23 -1.52 16.66
N ALA A 95 -5.50 -1.90 16.61
CA ALA A 95 -5.94 -3.18 16.09
C ALA A 95 -7.30 -3.05 15.41
N VAL A 96 -7.53 -3.90 14.41
CA VAL A 96 -8.78 -3.98 13.63
C VAL A 96 -9.30 -5.42 13.65
N ALA A 97 -10.57 -5.61 13.29
CA ALA A 97 -11.11 -6.94 13.04
C ALA A 97 -10.69 -7.42 11.65
N LEU A 98 -10.27 -8.68 11.55
CA LEU A 98 -10.00 -9.39 10.30
C LEU A 98 -11.16 -10.36 10.06
N LEU A 99 -12.01 -10.03 9.10
CA LEU A 99 -13.25 -10.78 8.85
C LEU A 99 -13.04 -11.91 7.86
N ALA A 100 -12.18 -11.70 6.87
CA ALA A 100 -11.86 -12.69 5.85
C ALA A 100 -10.48 -12.46 5.26
N GLY A 101 -9.88 -13.52 4.74
CA GLY A 101 -8.63 -13.48 3.98
C GLY A 101 -8.64 -14.56 2.91
N HIS A 102 -8.12 -14.23 1.73
CA HIS A 102 -7.96 -15.19 0.65
C HIS A 102 -6.73 -14.86 -0.18
N LEU A 103 -6.12 -15.89 -0.76
CA LEU A 103 -4.92 -15.74 -1.58
C LEU A 103 -4.86 -16.83 -2.65
N ARG A 104 -4.26 -16.49 -3.79
CA ARG A 104 -3.94 -17.38 -4.89
C ARG A 104 -2.54 -17.06 -5.36
N LEU A 105 -1.61 -17.99 -5.16
CA LEU A 105 -0.21 -17.81 -5.54
C LEU A 105 0.10 -18.56 -6.83
N GLY A 106 1.29 -18.33 -7.39
CA GLY A 106 1.82 -19.13 -8.48
C GLY A 106 2.20 -20.56 -8.09
N MET A 107 1.84 -21.00 -6.88
CA MET A 107 1.89 -22.39 -6.44
C MET A 107 0.49 -22.74 -5.93
N ASP A 108 0.03 -23.95 -6.26
CA ASP A 108 -1.28 -24.45 -5.84
C ASP A 108 -1.22 -24.93 -4.39
N LEU A 109 -1.11 -23.97 -3.47
CA LEU A 109 -1.16 -24.19 -2.03
C LEU A 109 -2.24 -23.30 -1.42
N ASP A 110 -3.08 -23.89 -0.59
CA ASP A 110 -3.96 -23.12 0.28
C ASP A 110 -3.16 -22.40 1.40
N ALA A 111 -3.84 -21.53 2.14
CA ALA A 111 -3.21 -20.74 3.19
C ALA A 111 -2.59 -21.59 4.32
N GLN A 112 -3.19 -22.72 4.69
CA GLN A 112 -2.67 -23.58 5.76
C GLN A 112 -1.45 -24.36 5.29
N ALA A 113 -1.50 -24.93 4.09
CA ALA A 113 -0.38 -25.62 3.46
C ALA A 113 0.80 -24.66 3.23
N LEU A 114 0.53 -23.42 2.82
CA LEU A 114 1.55 -22.38 2.70
C LEU A 114 2.19 -22.05 4.06
N LEU A 115 1.39 -21.89 5.11
CA LEU A 115 1.89 -21.63 6.46
C LEU A 115 2.75 -22.79 6.97
N ALA A 116 2.31 -24.03 6.77
CA ALA A 116 3.07 -25.23 7.11
C ALA A 116 4.39 -25.33 6.33
N ALA A 117 4.40 -24.89 5.08
CA ALA A 117 5.59 -24.86 4.23
C ALA A 117 6.45 -23.59 4.38
N ALA A 118 6.07 -22.62 5.22
CA ALA A 118 6.71 -21.30 5.25
C ALA A 118 8.21 -21.36 5.61
N ALA A 119 8.63 -22.33 6.44
CA ALA A 119 10.03 -22.55 6.79
C ALA A 119 10.88 -23.10 5.63
N ALA A 120 10.25 -23.80 4.69
CA ALA A 120 10.87 -24.43 3.55
C ALA A 120 9.91 -24.42 2.36
N PRO A 121 9.70 -23.25 1.71
CA PRO A 121 8.72 -23.12 0.64
C PRO A 121 9.08 -24.04 -0.53
N PRO A 122 8.08 -24.56 -1.27
CA PRO A 122 8.34 -25.43 -2.41
C PRO A 122 9.28 -24.78 -3.41
N ARG A 123 10.17 -25.59 -3.99
CA ARG A 123 11.12 -25.09 -4.98
C ARG A 123 10.38 -24.77 -6.28
N PRO A 124 10.50 -23.55 -6.82
CA PRO A 124 9.92 -23.20 -8.12
C PRO A 124 10.46 -24.09 -9.25
N VAL A 125 9.60 -24.37 -10.24
CA VAL A 125 9.89 -25.28 -11.37
C VAL A 125 10.52 -24.53 -12.54
N LEU A 126 11.22 -25.24 -13.41
CA LEU A 126 11.74 -24.65 -14.65
C LEU A 126 10.59 -24.47 -15.65
N ASP A 127 10.48 -23.28 -16.22
CA ASP A 127 9.51 -22.97 -17.27
C ASP A 127 10.23 -22.82 -18.62
N GLY A 128 9.92 -23.72 -19.56
CA GLY A 128 10.54 -23.74 -20.89
C GLY A 128 10.14 -22.57 -21.80
N ARG A 129 9.10 -21.81 -21.45
CA ARG A 129 8.66 -20.60 -22.18
C ARG A 129 9.63 -19.45 -22.01
N PHE A 130 10.42 -19.46 -20.94
CA PHE A 130 11.34 -18.39 -20.59
C PHE A 130 12.76 -18.91 -20.50
N ARG A 131 13.69 -18.18 -21.14
CA ARG A 131 15.08 -18.59 -21.23
C ARG A 131 16.00 -17.47 -20.81
N ASP A 132 17.13 -17.86 -20.23
CA ASP A 132 18.21 -16.95 -19.91
C ASP A 132 19.11 -16.69 -21.15
N ASN A 133 20.09 -15.79 -21.04
CA ASN A 133 21.09 -15.49 -22.06
C ASN A 133 21.97 -16.68 -22.47
N TYR A 134 21.96 -17.77 -21.69
CA TYR A 134 22.63 -19.03 -22.02
C TYR A 134 21.64 -20.05 -22.63
N ASN A 135 20.44 -19.60 -23.00
CA ASN A 135 19.36 -20.40 -23.56
C ASN A 135 18.82 -21.50 -22.61
N LEU A 136 19.09 -21.39 -21.30
CA LEU A 136 18.62 -22.31 -20.28
C LEU A 136 17.24 -21.87 -19.75
N PRO A 137 16.33 -22.81 -19.44
CA PRO A 137 15.05 -22.48 -18.83
C PRO A 137 15.21 -21.74 -17.49
N VAL A 138 14.32 -20.80 -17.23
CA VAL A 138 14.30 -20.01 -15.99
C VAL A 138 13.36 -20.67 -14.98
N ARG A 139 13.73 -20.65 -13.68
CA ARG A 139 12.81 -21.09 -12.62
C ARG A 139 11.71 -20.06 -12.44
N MET A 140 10.48 -20.52 -12.29
CA MET A 140 9.31 -19.66 -12.10
C MET A 140 8.33 -20.25 -11.10
N SER A 141 7.68 -19.37 -10.35
CA SER A 141 6.52 -19.67 -9.52
C SER A 141 5.28 -19.13 -10.24
N ALA A 142 4.86 -19.82 -11.31
CA ALA A 142 3.72 -19.45 -12.13
C ALA A 142 2.54 -20.39 -11.84
N ALA A 143 1.33 -19.82 -11.71
CA ALA A 143 0.12 -20.59 -11.49
C ALA A 143 -0.12 -21.51 -12.70
N PRO A 144 -0.25 -22.83 -12.47
CA PRO A 144 -0.54 -23.78 -13.53
C PRO A 144 -1.92 -23.48 -14.12
N ASP A 145 -2.06 -23.71 -15.43
CA ASP A 145 -3.33 -23.66 -16.16
C ASP A 145 -4.13 -22.34 -16.01
N LEU A 146 -3.45 -21.24 -15.65
CA LEU A 146 -4.06 -19.92 -15.58
C LEU A 146 -4.39 -19.41 -16.99
N ASP A 147 -5.69 -19.26 -17.28
CA ASP A 147 -6.15 -18.52 -18.45
C ASP A 147 -5.97 -17.01 -18.22
N GLU A 148 -4.89 -16.47 -18.75
CA GLU A 148 -4.59 -15.04 -18.62
C GLU A 148 -5.59 -14.15 -19.37
N PHE A 149 -6.37 -14.70 -20.30
CA PHE A 149 -7.34 -13.94 -21.09
C PHE A 149 -8.74 -13.92 -20.46
N GLU A 150 -8.91 -14.56 -19.30
CA GLU A 150 -10.21 -14.67 -18.63
C GLU A 150 -10.79 -13.29 -18.27
N VAL A 151 -9.93 -12.36 -17.83
CA VAL A 151 -10.34 -11.00 -17.39
C VAL A 151 -9.97 -9.93 -18.41
N LEU A 152 -8.77 -10.02 -18.98
CA LEU A 152 -8.22 -9.01 -19.89
C LEU A 152 -7.81 -9.64 -21.21
N GLN A 153 -8.22 -9.03 -22.31
CA GLN A 153 -7.73 -9.39 -23.65
C GLN A 153 -6.37 -8.74 -23.94
N VAL A 154 -5.66 -9.23 -24.97
CA VAL A 154 -4.39 -8.62 -25.45
C VAL A 154 -4.54 -7.13 -25.71
N ARG A 155 -5.67 -6.73 -26.30
CA ARG A 155 -6.09 -5.35 -26.43
C ARG A 155 -7.46 -5.19 -25.80
N GLN A 156 -7.53 -4.46 -24.70
CA GLN A 156 -8.75 -4.19 -23.96
C GLN A 156 -9.17 -2.75 -24.14
N ASP A 157 -10.31 -2.49 -24.78
CA ASP A 157 -10.84 -1.13 -24.97
C ASP A 157 -9.81 -0.12 -25.54
N GLY A 158 -8.94 -0.60 -26.42
CA GLY A 158 -7.86 0.20 -27.04
C GLY A 158 -6.56 0.28 -26.23
N ILE A 159 -6.49 -0.36 -25.06
CA ILE A 159 -5.30 -0.49 -24.21
C ILE A 159 -4.58 -1.78 -24.58
N ASP A 160 -3.30 -1.70 -24.94
CA ASP A 160 -2.45 -2.88 -25.11
C ASP A 160 -2.03 -3.38 -23.73
N THR A 161 -2.39 -4.63 -23.39
CA THR A 161 -2.11 -5.21 -22.08
C THR A 161 -0.84 -6.07 -22.12
N ALA A 162 -0.04 -6.00 -21.06
CA ALA A 162 1.11 -6.87 -20.88
C ALA A 162 0.69 -8.22 -20.26
N ALA A 163 1.51 -9.26 -20.47
CA ALA A 163 1.19 -10.59 -19.95
C ALA A 163 1.11 -10.60 -18.42
N HIS A 164 2.03 -9.90 -17.75
CA HIS A 164 1.99 -9.80 -16.29
C HIS A 164 0.73 -9.12 -15.74
N GLU A 165 0.17 -8.14 -16.43
CA GLU A 165 -1.08 -7.47 -16.02
C GLU A 165 -2.27 -8.42 -16.14
N ARG A 166 -2.39 -9.08 -17.30
CA ARG A 166 -3.42 -10.08 -17.59
C ARG A 166 -3.42 -11.20 -16.55
N ARG A 167 -2.25 -11.79 -16.31
CA ARG A 167 -2.07 -12.87 -15.33
C ARG A 167 -2.40 -12.43 -13.91
N ALA A 168 -1.98 -11.23 -13.51
CA ALA A 168 -2.29 -10.71 -12.19
C ALA A 168 -3.81 -10.53 -11.97
N LEU A 169 -4.55 -10.04 -12.97
CA LEU A 169 -6.01 -9.93 -12.85
C LEU A 169 -6.74 -11.27 -12.92
N ALA A 170 -6.29 -12.21 -13.75
CA ALA A 170 -6.82 -13.57 -13.77
C ALA A 170 -6.63 -14.27 -12.41
N LEU A 171 -5.50 -14.02 -11.73
CA LEU A 171 -5.28 -14.49 -10.35
C LEU A 171 -6.18 -13.79 -9.33
N LEU A 172 -6.41 -12.48 -9.51
CA LEU A 172 -7.21 -11.66 -8.61
C LEU A 172 -8.68 -12.04 -8.63
N ARG A 173 -9.24 -12.40 -9.79
CA ARG A 173 -10.67 -12.67 -9.96
C ARG A 173 -11.26 -13.62 -8.90
N PRO A 174 -10.78 -14.86 -8.73
CA PRO A 174 -11.36 -15.76 -7.72
C PRO A 174 -11.14 -15.28 -6.29
N VAL A 175 -10.03 -14.55 -6.03
CA VAL A 175 -9.77 -13.94 -4.72
C VAL A 175 -10.81 -12.87 -4.41
N LEU A 176 -11.11 -12.03 -5.40
CA LEU A 176 -12.13 -10.99 -5.31
C LEU A 176 -13.51 -11.59 -5.10
N GLU A 177 -13.92 -12.57 -5.92
CA GLU A 177 -15.23 -13.23 -5.82
C GLU A 177 -15.46 -13.78 -4.40
N ARG A 178 -14.49 -14.54 -3.87
CA ARG A 178 -14.55 -15.10 -2.51
C ARG A 178 -14.66 -14.02 -1.43
N LEU A 179 -13.96 -12.90 -1.58
CA LEU A 179 -13.97 -11.81 -0.61
C LEU A 179 -15.22 -10.95 -0.72
N LEU A 180 -15.80 -10.79 -1.92
CA LEU A 180 -17.07 -10.09 -2.10
C LEU A 180 -18.23 -10.86 -1.46
N GLU A 181 -18.22 -12.20 -1.47
CA GLU A 181 -19.16 -13.02 -0.69
C GLU A 181 -19.08 -12.71 0.82
N ALA A 182 -17.85 -12.60 1.34
CA ALA A 182 -17.61 -12.26 2.74
C ALA A 182 -18.05 -10.82 3.05
N VAL A 183 -17.80 -9.87 2.15
CA VAL A 183 -18.29 -8.49 2.26
C VAL A 183 -19.81 -8.45 2.33
N PHE A 184 -20.50 -9.13 1.41
CA PHE A 184 -21.96 -9.18 1.36
C PHE A 184 -22.55 -9.67 2.69
N THR A 185 -21.91 -10.68 3.30
CA THR A 185 -22.33 -11.24 4.60
C THR A 185 -21.99 -10.32 5.80
N ALA A 186 -20.91 -9.55 5.69
CA ALA A 186 -20.42 -8.70 6.78
C ALA A 186 -21.17 -7.37 6.88
N LEU A 187 -21.59 -6.79 5.75
CA LEU A 187 -22.24 -5.49 5.71
C LEU A 187 -23.66 -5.55 6.30
N PRO A 188 -24.10 -4.52 7.03
CA PRO A 188 -25.48 -4.45 7.51
C PRO A 188 -26.45 -4.27 6.34
N GLU A 189 -27.59 -4.97 6.43
CA GLU A 189 -28.68 -4.84 5.47
C GLU A 189 -29.17 -3.39 5.36
N ILE A 190 -29.64 -3.02 4.17
CA ILE A 190 -30.30 -1.73 3.99
C ILE A 190 -31.74 -1.94 4.43
N GLU A 191 -32.11 -1.43 5.62
CA GLU A 191 -33.51 -1.37 6.02
C GLU A 191 -34.26 -0.52 4.99
N ALA A 192 -35.13 -1.14 4.19
CA ALA A 192 -35.97 -0.40 3.26
C ALA A 192 -36.92 0.50 4.08
N SER A 193 -36.80 1.82 3.95
CA SER A 193 -37.79 2.72 4.54
C SER A 193 -39.15 2.40 3.93
N GLU A 194 -40.12 2.02 4.77
CA GLU A 194 -41.51 1.95 4.35
C GLU A 194 -41.93 3.30 3.73
N GLU A 195 -42.67 3.27 2.62
CA GLU A 195 -43.25 4.48 2.02
C GLU A 195 -44.27 5.07 2.99
N VAL A 196 -43.85 6.03 3.82
CA VAL A 196 -44.78 6.75 4.69
C VAL A 196 -45.48 7.83 3.87
N VAL A 197 -46.75 7.58 3.54
CA VAL A 197 -47.63 8.59 2.92
C VAL A 197 -48.11 9.54 4.02
N VAL A 198 -47.51 10.73 4.12
CA VAL A 198 -48.00 11.80 5.01
C VAL A 198 -48.78 12.81 4.17
N ALA A 199 -50.07 12.98 4.48
CA ALA A 199 -50.95 14.00 3.89
C ALA A 199 -51.02 13.99 2.34
N GLY A 200 -51.04 12.81 1.72
CA GLY A 200 -51.20 12.67 0.26
C GLY A 200 -49.96 13.02 -0.57
N LEU A 201 -48.88 13.51 0.05
CA LEU A 201 -47.56 13.59 -0.58
C LEU A 201 -46.79 12.30 -0.33
N ARG A 202 -46.40 11.62 -1.41
CA ARG A 202 -45.41 10.54 -1.35
C ARG A 202 -44.04 11.17 -1.12
N ARG A 203 -43.60 11.21 0.13
CA ARG A 203 -42.22 11.55 0.45
C ARG A 203 -41.42 10.25 0.42
N ARG A 204 -40.70 10.01 -0.67
CA ARG A 204 -39.52 9.14 -0.59
C ARG A 204 -38.51 9.91 0.24
N ASP A 205 -38.39 9.57 1.53
CA ASP A 205 -37.17 9.95 2.22
C ASP A 205 -36.05 9.19 1.50
N GLU A 206 -35.25 9.92 0.71
CA GLU A 206 -34.02 9.41 0.14
C GLU A 206 -33.13 9.02 1.31
N GLN A 207 -33.21 7.74 1.70
CA GLN A 207 -32.42 7.20 2.79
C GLN A 207 -30.96 7.54 2.52
N ARG A 208 -30.34 8.25 3.48
CA ARG A 208 -28.95 8.64 3.40
C ARG A 208 -28.10 7.38 3.57
N VAL A 209 -27.77 6.75 2.45
CA VAL A 209 -26.90 5.59 2.42
C VAL A 209 -25.46 6.07 2.62
N GLU A 210 -24.87 5.74 3.76
CA GLU A 210 -23.47 6.07 4.03
C GLU A 210 -22.52 5.19 3.21
N ASN A 211 -21.46 5.78 2.69
CA ASN A 211 -20.33 5.00 2.18
C ASN A 211 -19.54 4.46 3.39
N ILE A 212 -19.59 3.15 3.58
CA ILE A 212 -19.00 2.46 4.73
C ILE A 212 -17.89 1.48 4.36
N LEU A 213 -17.70 1.22 3.06
CA LEU A 213 -16.76 0.23 2.55
C LEU A 213 -15.81 0.86 1.54
N THR A 214 -14.50 0.70 1.75
CA THR A 214 -13.52 1.00 0.71
C THR A 214 -12.99 -0.31 0.12
N LEU A 215 -13.14 -0.48 -1.20
CA LEU A 215 -12.43 -1.50 -1.99
C LEU A 215 -11.15 -0.88 -2.50
N GLU A 216 -10.01 -1.49 -2.22
CA GLU A 216 -8.74 -0.96 -2.63
C GLU A 216 -7.84 -2.05 -3.21
N LEU A 217 -7.36 -1.83 -4.44
CA LEU A 217 -6.39 -2.70 -5.08
C LEU A 217 -5.01 -2.03 -5.11
N LEU A 218 -4.05 -2.70 -4.49
CA LEU A 218 -2.63 -2.39 -4.56
C LEU A 218 -2.03 -3.02 -5.83
N VAL A 219 -1.43 -2.21 -6.68
CA VAL A 219 -0.78 -2.64 -7.93
C VAL A 219 0.66 -2.12 -7.98
N PRO A 220 1.59 -2.83 -8.64
CA PRO A 220 2.94 -2.32 -8.86
C PRO A 220 2.94 -1.17 -9.88
N GLY A 221 3.94 -0.30 -9.80
CA GLY A 221 4.15 0.82 -10.71
C GLY A 221 4.43 0.42 -12.15
N SER A 222 4.78 -0.85 -12.40
CA SER A 222 4.97 -1.40 -13.74
C SER A 222 3.68 -1.51 -14.55
N TRP A 223 2.50 -1.43 -13.91
CA TRP A 223 1.23 -1.48 -14.62
C TRP A 223 1.00 -0.21 -15.44
N SER A 224 0.50 -0.40 -16.65
CA SER A 224 0.17 0.62 -17.62
C SER A 224 -0.82 1.64 -17.04
N ASP A 225 -0.51 2.93 -17.18
CA ASP A 225 -1.35 4.00 -16.64
C ASP A 225 -2.79 3.94 -17.19
N GLY A 226 -2.95 3.61 -18.48
CA GLY A 226 -4.25 3.47 -19.13
C GLY A 226 -5.10 2.31 -18.58
N LEU A 227 -4.47 1.28 -18.01
CA LEU A 227 -5.17 0.12 -17.47
C LEU A 227 -5.80 0.41 -16.09
N ARG A 228 -5.22 1.32 -15.30
CA ARG A 228 -5.68 1.56 -13.91
C ARG A 228 -7.14 2.04 -13.82
N PRO A 229 -7.60 3.03 -14.62
CA PRO A 229 -9.00 3.43 -14.64
C PRO A 229 -9.93 2.27 -15.06
N TRP A 230 -9.51 1.47 -16.05
CA TRP A 230 -10.28 0.32 -16.50
C TRP A 230 -10.46 -0.71 -15.37
N VAL A 231 -9.39 -1.00 -14.62
CA VAL A 231 -9.44 -1.94 -13.49
C VAL A 231 -10.31 -1.40 -12.35
N GLN A 232 -10.27 -0.08 -12.11
CA GLN A 232 -11.16 0.56 -11.15
C GLN A 232 -12.64 0.36 -11.53
N GLU A 233 -13.00 0.58 -12.79
CA GLU A 233 -14.37 0.33 -13.29
C GLU A 233 -14.75 -1.15 -13.25
N TRP A 234 -13.81 -2.04 -13.59
CA TRP A 234 -14.01 -3.48 -13.48
C TRP A 234 -14.32 -3.90 -12.04
N LEU A 235 -13.55 -3.45 -11.05
CA LEU A 235 -13.81 -3.70 -9.63
C LEU A 235 -15.17 -3.14 -9.17
N GLN A 236 -15.54 -1.93 -9.62
CA GLN A 236 -16.86 -1.37 -9.33
C GLN A 236 -17.98 -2.25 -9.88
N ARG A 237 -17.81 -2.80 -11.09
CA ARG A 237 -18.77 -3.71 -11.71
C ARG A 237 -18.86 -5.02 -10.94
N GLN A 238 -17.73 -5.65 -10.60
CA GLN A 238 -17.70 -6.89 -9.81
C GLN A 238 -18.40 -6.72 -8.46
N ALA A 239 -18.17 -5.62 -7.76
CA ALA A 239 -18.85 -5.31 -6.50
C ALA A 239 -20.38 -5.18 -6.67
N ARG A 240 -20.84 -4.53 -7.74
CA ARG A 240 -22.28 -4.40 -8.05
C ARG A 240 -22.90 -5.74 -8.43
N ASP A 241 -22.20 -6.54 -9.23
CA ASP A 241 -22.65 -7.87 -9.65
C ASP A 241 -22.75 -8.83 -8.46
N ALA A 242 -21.91 -8.64 -7.44
CA ALA A 242 -22.02 -9.31 -6.14
C ALA A 242 -23.15 -8.78 -5.23
N GLY A 243 -23.98 -7.85 -5.72
CA GLY A 243 -25.15 -7.33 -5.02
C GLY A 243 -24.90 -6.14 -4.09
N LEU A 244 -23.71 -5.52 -4.13
CA LEU A 244 -23.40 -4.36 -3.30
C LEU A 244 -24.04 -3.08 -3.87
N ASP A 245 -24.72 -2.30 -3.01
CA ASP A 245 -25.24 -0.99 -3.39
C ASP A 245 -24.07 -0.01 -3.69
N ALA A 246 -24.06 0.55 -4.89
CA ALA A 246 -23.02 1.46 -5.37
C ALA A 246 -22.82 2.73 -4.52
N ARG A 247 -23.76 3.06 -3.63
CA ARG A 247 -23.66 4.19 -2.69
C ARG A 247 -22.90 3.83 -1.40
N ARG A 248 -22.77 2.54 -1.09
CA ARG A 248 -22.18 2.02 0.15
C ARG A 248 -20.66 1.84 0.08
N PHE A 249 -20.08 1.94 -1.11
CA PHE A 249 -18.66 1.69 -1.30
C PHE A 249 -17.98 2.66 -2.26
N ASP A 250 -16.67 2.84 -2.08
CA ASP A 250 -15.77 3.43 -3.07
C ASP A 250 -14.70 2.43 -3.50
N VAL A 251 -14.18 2.61 -4.73
CA VAL A 251 -13.09 1.78 -5.27
C VAL A 251 -11.87 2.66 -5.50
N ARG A 252 -10.71 2.20 -5.03
CA ARG A 252 -9.41 2.85 -5.16
C ARG A 252 -8.37 1.92 -5.77
N ILE A 253 -7.47 2.49 -6.56
CA ILE A 253 -6.26 1.83 -7.03
C ILE A 253 -5.08 2.59 -6.43
N ALA A 254 -4.23 1.89 -5.68
CA ALA A 254 -3.01 2.45 -5.12
C ALA A 254 -1.79 1.80 -5.77
N VAL A 255 -0.84 2.64 -6.20
CA VAL A 255 0.39 2.19 -6.85
C VAL A 255 1.50 2.16 -5.81
N LEU A 256 2.04 0.97 -5.51
CA LEU A 256 3.05 0.76 -4.48
C LEU A 256 4.12 -0.21 -4.98
N ASP A 257 5.38 0.21 -4.95
CA ASP A 257 6.49 -0.56 -5.50
C ASP A 257 7.16 -1.41 -4.42
N GLY A 258 6.52 -2.52 -4.11
CA GLY A 258 7.06 -3.57 -3.25
C GLY A 258 6.82 -3.38 -1.75
N ALA A 259 7.40 -4.28 -0.95
CA ALA A 259 7.08 -4.43 0.47
C ALA A 259 7.34 -3.17 1.30
N ARG A 260 8.34 -2.36 0.92
CA ARG A 260 8.71 -1.13 1.63
C ARG A 260 7.63 -0.08 1.62
N ASP A 261 6.88 0.01 0.53
CA ASP A 261 5.79 0.98 0.39
C ASP A 261 4.47 0.38 0.90
N VAL A 262 4.27 -0.93 0.67
CA VAL A 262 3.07 -1.66 1.08
C VAL A 262 2.90 -1.69 2.60
N TRP A 263 3.94 -2.01 3.38
CA TRP A 263 3.78 -2.14 4.83
C TRP A 263 3.42 -0.83 5.56
N PRO A 264 4.06 0.32 5.29
CA PRO A 264 3.61 1.61 5.82
C PRO A 264 2.20 1.97 5.35
N TYR A 265 1.83 1.58 4.12
CA TYR A 265 0.48 1.78 3.62
C TYR A 265 -0.55 1.01 4.44
N VAL A 266 -0.33 -0.28 4.65
CA VAL A 266 -1.19 -1.15 5.48
C VAL A 266 -1.30 -0.63 6.91
N GLN A 267 -0.20 -0.14 7.50
CA GLN A 267 -0.25 0.50 8.81
C GLN A 267 -1.20 1.70 8.84
N ARG A 268 -1.17 2.58 7.82
CA ARG A 268 -2.09 3.73 7.75
C ARG A 268 -3.55 3.30 7.61
N VAL A 269 -3.83 2.25 6.82
CA VAL A 269 -5.19 1.69 6.71
C VAL A 269 -5.68 1.18 8.07
N ILE A 270 -4.84 0.44 8.79
CA ILE A 270 -5.17 -0.06 10.13
C ILE A 270 -5.35 1.08 11.13
N ASP A 271 -4.48 2.07 11.12
CA ASP A 271 -4.57 3.23 12.02
C ASP A 271 -5.87 4.02 11.77
N ALA A 272 -6.26 4.21 10.49
CA ALA A 272 -7.51 4.87 10.11
C ALA A 272 -8.75 4.07 10.55
N LEU A 273 -8.75 2.74 10.36
CA LEU A 273 -9.87 1.88 10.78
C LEU A 273 -9.96 1.76 12.31
N ALA A 274 -8.84 1.65 13.01
CA ALA A 274 -8.78 1.52 14.47
C ALA A 274 -9.24 2.81 15.17
N SER A 275 -9.00 3.98 14.55
CA SER A 275 -9.45 5.27 15.07
C SER A 275 -10.87 5.66 14.64
N SER A 276 -11.50 4.89 13.75
CA SER A 276 -12.87 5.17 13.29
C SER A 276 -13.89 4.92 14.40
N PRO A 277 -14.65 5.95 14.83
CA PRO A 277 -15.70 5.78 15.84
C PRO A 277 -16.95 5.10 15.28
N THR A 278 -17.12 5.10 13.96
CA THR A 278 -18.25 4.50 13.26
C THR A 278 -17.84 3.19 12.59
N PRO A 279 -18.79 2.24 12.41
CA PRO A 279 -18.57 1.04 11.61
C PRO A 279 -18.04 1.36 10.20
N ARG A 280 -16.86 0.85 9.88
CA ARG A 280 -16.19 0.96 8.56
C ARG A 280 -15.55 -0.37 8.19
N TRP A 281 -15.54 -0.66 6.89
CA TRP A 281 -14.94 -1.84 6.28
C TRP A 281 -13.93 -1.42 5.21
N HIS A 282 -12.87 -2.20 5.07
CA HIS A 282 -11.86 -2.01 4.04
C HIS A 282 -11.50 -3.36 3.42
N LEU A 283 -11.85 -3.55 2.16
CA LEU A 283 -11.42 -4.70 1.37
C LEU A 283 -10.10 -4.32 0.69
N LEU A 284 -8.98 -4.76 1.27
CA LEU A 284 -7.65 -4.52 0.72
C LEU A 284 -7.23 -5.72 -0.13
N LEU A 285 -6.92 -5.46 -1.39
CA LEU A 285 -6.53 -6.43 -2.40
C LEU A 285 -5.13 -6.10 -2.90
N ALA A 286 -4.36 -7.10 -3.31
CA ALA A 286 -3.09 -6.93 -4.01
C ALA A 286 -2.97 -8.00 -5.09
N ALA A 287 -2.47 -7.64 -6.26
CA ALA A 287 -2.17 -8.58 -7.33
C ALA A 287 -0.94 -8.17 -8.11
N ALA A 288 -0.04 -9.12 -8.34
CA ALA A 288 1.18 -8.89 -9.10
C ALA A 288 1.60 -10.17 -9.82
N SER A 289 2.19 -10.02 -11.01
CA SER A 289 2.89 -11.09 -11.71
C SER A 289 4.21 -10.56 -12.25
N SER A 290 5.24 -11.39 -12.20
CA SER A 290 6.52 -11.18 -12.90
C SER A 290 6.70 -12.16 -14.06
N ILE A 291 5.64 -12.89 -14.43
CA ILE A 291 5.65 -13.89 -15.50
C ILE A 291 5.42 -13.17 -16.83
N ASP A 292 6.49 -12.57 -17.35
CA ASP A 292 6.50 -11.78 -18.58
C ASP A 292 7.91 -11.74 -19.18
N ALA A 293 8.03 -11.90 -20.49
CA ALA A 293 9.33 -11.99 -21.17
C ALA A 293 10.13 -10.69 -21.04
N GLY A 294 9.45 -9.54 -21.07
CA GLY A 294 10.07 -8.23 -20.87
C GLY A 294 10.62 -8.07 -19.46
N ILE A 295 9.87 -8.52 -18.44
CA ILE A 295 10.32 -8.48 -17.04
C ILE A 295 11.52 -9.41 -16.83
N VAL A 296 11.46 -10.64 -17.35
CA VAL A 296 12.56 -11.60 -17.26
C VAL A 296 13.83 -11.04 -17.92
N SER A 297 13.70 -10.47 -19.12
CA SER A 297 14.82 -9.84 -19.82
C SER A 297 15.39 -8.65 -19.05
N ALA A 298 14.55 -7.82 -18.42
CA ALA A 298 14.98 -6.68 -17.63
C ALA A 298 15.71 -7.13 -16.34
N TRP A 299 15.18 -8.15 -15.65
CA TRP A 299 15.83 -8.73 -14.47
C TRP A 299 17.16 -9.38 -14.82
N GLN A 300 17.25 -9.99 -16.00
CA GLN A 300 18.48 -10.54 -16.52
C GLN A 300 19.52 -9.47 -16.84
N SER A 301 19.14 -8.38 -17.53
CA SER A 301 20.06 -7.27 -17.82
C SER A 301 20.54 -6.57 -16.54
N ALA A 302 19.68 -6.47 -15.53
CA ALA A 302 20.03 -5.95 -14.22
C ALA A 302 20.84 -6.93 -13.36
N GLY A 303 20.99 -8.19 -13.79
CA GLY A 303 21.64 -9.25 -13.03
C GLY A 303 20.87 -9.67 -11.77
N VAL A 304 19.61 -9.31 -11.62
CA VAL A 304 18.84 -9.66 -10.42
C VAL A 304 18.10 -10.98 -10.57
N LEU A 305 18.04 -11.57 -11.77
CA LEU A 305 17.40 -12.85 -12.04
C LEU A 305 18.17 -14.04 -11.45
N ALA A 306 17.46 -14.98 -10.83
CA ALA A 306 17.99 -16.28 -10.44
C ALA A 306 18.25 -17.16 -11.68
N THR A 307 19.50 -17.56 -11.89
CA THR A 307 19.93 -18.45 -12.99
C THR A 307 20.76 -19.61 -12.47
N ALA A 308 21.23 -20.48 -13.37
CA ALA A 308 22.17 -21.54 -13.00
C ALA A 308 23.51 -20.99 -12.45
N GLN A 309 23.98 -19.86 -13.00
CA GLN A 309 25.22 -19.19 -12.57
C GLN A 309 25.00 -18.25 -11.38
N ARG A 310 23.74 -17.86 -11.10
CA ARG A 310 23.36 -16.95 -10.02
C ARG A 310 22.18 -17.52 -9.24
N THR A 311 22.46 -18.39 -8.29
CA THR A 311 21.42 -19.12 -7.52
C THR A 311 20.75 -18.27 -6.43
N ASP A 312 21.31 -17.10 -6.12
CA ASP A 312 20.85 -16.17 -5.09
C ASP A 312 20.02 -14.99 -5.63
N GLY A 313 19.71 -14.98 -6.94
CA GLY A 313 18.83 -13.98 -7.55
C GLY A 313 17.35 -14.14 -7.23
N HIS A 314 16.53 -13.24 -7.79
CA HIS A 314 15.07 -13.27 -7.74
C HIS A 314 14.51 -14.31 -8.71
N VAL A 315 13.56 -15.09 -8.20
CA VAL A 315 12.77 -16.03 -9.01
C VAL A 315 11.47 -15.31 -9.40
N PRO A 316 11.15 -15.20 -10.71
CA PRO A 316 9.87 -14.65 -11.15
C PRO A 316 8.70 -15.43 -10.55
N GLY A 317 7.76 -14.70 -9.97
CA GLY A 317 6.58 -15.27 -9.35
C GLY A 317 5.37 -14.40 -9.57
N GLU A 318 4.23 -14.92 -9.19
CA GLU A 318 2.96 -14.21 -9.26
C GLU A 318 2.04 -14.61 -8.12
N GLY A 319 1.05 -13.76 -7.86
CA GLY A 319 0.03 -14.02 -6.88
C GLY A 319 -0.96 -12.87 -6.75
N ALA A 320 -2.10 -13.20 -6.19
CA ALA A 320 -3.09 -12.26 -5.71
C ALA A 320 -3.49 -12.62 -4.28
N ALA A 321 -3.78 -11.61 -3.46
CA ALA A 321 -4.23 -11.80 -2.10
C ALA A 321 -5.18 -10.67 -1.71
N GLY A 322 -6.00 -10.93 -0.71
CA GLY A 322 -6.86 -9.91 -0.15
C GLY A 322 -7.32 -10.22 1.26
N VAL A 323 -7.65 -9.16 1.98
CA VAL A 323 -8.19 -9.21 3.35
C VAL A 323 -9.35 -8.25 3.48
N LEU A 324 -10.39 -8.69 4.21
CA LEU A 324 -11.48 -7.84 4.63
C LEU A 324 -11.23 -7.41 6.08
N LEU A 325 -10.99 -6.11 6.25
CA LEU A 325 -10.75 -5.48 7.55
C LEU A 325 -11.98 -4.70 7.97
N ALA A 326 -12.22 -4.61 9.28
CA ALA A 326 -13.28 -3.79 9.84
C ALA A 326 -12.81 -3.02 11.08
N SER A 327 -13.35 -1.82 11.27
CA SER A 327 -13.19 -1.05 12.50
C SER A 327 -13.67 -1.86 13.70
N GLN A 328 -13.14 -1.57 14.91
CA GLN A 328 -13.61 -2.25 16.13
C GLN A 328 -15.12 -2.04 16.39
N ALA A 329 -15.68 -0.92 15.95
CA ALA A 329 -17.13 -0.65 16.04
C ALA A 329 -18.00 -1.59 15.17
N ALA A 330 -17.40 -2.25 14.17
CA ALA A 330 -18.07 -3.19 13.27
C ALA A 330 -17.76 -4.65 13.60
N ALA A 331 -16.87 -4.91 14.57
CA ALA A 331 -16.43 -6.25 14.94
C ALA A 331 -17.54 -7.01 15.69
N ARG A 332 -17.62 -8.31 15.45
CA ARG A 332 -18.51 -9.24 16.14
C ARG A 332 -17.71 -10.15 17.06
N GLU A 333 -18.40 -10.79 18.00
CA GLU A 333 -17.78 -11.80 18.85
C GLU A 333 -17.27 -12.97 17.99
N GLY A 334 -16.01 -13.38 18.22
CA GLY A 334 -15.35 -14.44 17.46
C GLY A 334 -14.52 -13.96 16.26
N ASP A 335 -14.63 -12.68 15.86
CA ASP A 335 -13.80 -12.13 14.78
C ASP A 335 -12.32 -12.12 15.17
N ALA A 336 -11.46 -12.48 14.22
CA ALA A 336 -10.03 -12.41 14.41
C ALA A 336 -9.57 -10.96 14.58
N ARG A 337 -8.49 -10.76 15.35
CA ARG A 337 -7.89 -9.43 15.56
C ARG A 337 -6.58 -9.33 14.80
N LEU A 338 -6.46 -8.29 13.97
CA LEU A 338 -5.21 -7.91 13.32
C LEU A 338 -4.63 -6.70 14.04
N TRP A 339 -3.48 -6.88 14.68
CA TRP A 339 -2.70 -5.77 15.23
C TRP A 339 -1.92 -5.08 14.13
N ARG A 340 -1.70 -3.78 14.33
CA ARG A 340 -0.86 -2.96 13.46
C ARG A 340 0.51 -3.63 13.23
N PRO A 341 0.89 -3.94 11.96
CA PRO A 341 2.18 -4.51 11.63
C PRO A 341 3.30 -3.62 12.15
N GLN A 342 4.34 -4.22 12.72
CA GLN A 342 5.51 -3.48 13.15
C GLN A 342 6.54 -3.50 12.03
N LEU A 343 6.84 -2.31 11.51
CA LEU A 343 7.97 -2.11 10.62
C LEU A 343 9.22 -2.10 11.48
N VAL A 344 9.92 -3.22 11.52
CA VAL A 344 11.30 -3.21 12.01
C VAL A 344 12.10 -2.55 10.89
N SER A 345 12.51 -1.29 11.09
CA SER A 345 13.41 -0.59 10.18
C SER A 345 14.73 -1.34 10.13
N ALA A 346 14.79 -2.33 9.26
CA ALA A 346 15.99 -3.08 8.95
C ALA A 346 16.80 -2.27 7.92
N GLU A 347 17.02 -0.98 8.21
CA GLU A 347 17.84 -0.08 7.38
C GLU A 347 19.24 -0.66 7.15
N GLN A 348 19.71 -1.53 8.05
CA GLN A 348 21.00 -2.23 7.97
C GLN A 348 21.02 -3.46 7.04
N VAL A 349 19.87 -3.90 6.54
CA VAL A 349 19.73 -5.16 5.80
C VAL A 349 19.62 -4.93 4.29
N GLU A 350 19.29 -3.71 3.91
CA GLU A 350 19.06 -3.36 2.51
C GLU A 350 20.37 -2.98 1.82
N GLY A 351 20.80 -3.86 0.92
CA GLY A 351 22.14 -3.86 0.32
C GLY A 351 22.89 -5.17 0.56
N GLN A 352 22.39 -6.04 1.44
CA GLN A 352 22.96 -7.38 1.67
C GLN A 352 22.37 -8.41 0.71
N ARG A 353 23.07 -9.54 0.53
CA ARG A 353 22.59 -10.61 -0.35
C ARG A 353 21.25 -11.16 0.18
N PRO A 354 20.29 -11.58 -0.68
CA PRO A 354 18.96 -12.05 -0.25
C PRO A 354 18.97 -13.18 0.79
N ALA A 355 20.04 -13.96 0.88
CA ALA A 355 20.22 -15.00 1.90
C ALA A 355 20.58 -14.42 3.29
N GLU A 356 21.39 -13.36 3.36
CA GLU A 356 21.79 -12.68 4.59
C GLU A 356 20.60 -11.91 5.17
N GLN A 357 19.84 -11.24 4.30
CA GLN A 357 18.59 -10.56 4.65
C GLN A 357 17.57 -11.51 5.29
N ARG A 358 17.36 -12.70 4.68
CA ARG A 358 16.45 -13.72 5.23
C ARG A 358 16.87 -14.19 6.63
N ARG A 359 18.17 -14.42 6.87
CA ARG A 359 18.67 -14.85 8.19
C ARG A 359 18.45 -13.78 9.27
N GLN A 360 18.74 -12.51 8.96
CA GLN A 360 18.57 -11.42 9.92
C GLN A 360 17.09 -11.18 10.24
N LEU A 361 16.21 -11.22 9.24
CA LEU A 361 14.76 -11.13 9.45
C LEU A 361 14.23 -12.30 10.30
N ALA A 362 14.71 -13.54 10.06
CA ALA A 362 14.34 -14.69 10.87
C ALA A 362 14.80 -14.56 12.34
N ALA A 363 16.02 -14.05 12.56
CA ALA A 363 16.53 -13.79 13.91
C ALA A 363 15.70 -12.72 14.65
N LEU A 364 15.38 -11.61 13.96
CA LEU A 364 14.52 -10.55 14.50
C LEU A 364 13.11 -11.06 14.82
N ALA A 365 12.51 -11.86 13.93
CA ALA A 365 11.21 -12.46 14.15
C ALA A 365 11.20 -13.39 15.37
N THR A 366 12.27 -14.18 15.55
CA THR A 366 12.41 -15.09 16.70
C THR A 366 12.53 -14.32 18.01
N GLN A 367 13.33 -13.25 18.03
CA GLN A 367 13.47 -12.36 19.20
C GLN A 367 12.15 -11.69 19.55
N TRP A 368 11.41 -11.21 18.54
CA TRP A 368 10.12 -10.57 18.76
C TRP A 368 9.07 -11.56 19.28
N HIS A 369 9.00 -12.77 18.69
CA HIS A 369 8.10 -13.81 19.17
C HIS A 369 8.39 -14.23 20.63
N ALA A 370 9.67 -14.31 21.00
CA ALA A 370 10.07 -14.56 22.38
C ALA A 370 9.57 -13.44 23.32
N SER A 371 9.66 -12.17 22.92
CA SER A 371 9.16 -11.03 23.72
C SER A 371 7.64 -11.08 23.95
N LEU A 372 6.87 -11.46 22.94
CA LEU A 372 5.41 -11.61 23.05
C LEU A 372 5.00 -12.75 24.00
N ALA A 373 5.74 -13.86 24.00
CA ALA A 373 5.50 -14.98 24.91
C ALA A 373 5.79 -14.60 26.37
N THR A 374 6.83 -13.79 26.63
CA THR A 374 7.13 -13.27 27.97
C THR A 374 6.09 -12.27 28.46
N ASP A 375 5.58 -11.39 27.60
CA ASP A 375 4.54 -10.43 27.98
C ASP A 375 3.19 -11.11 28.26
N GLY A 376 2.85 -12.16 27.51
CA GLY A 376 1.68 -13.00 27.78
C GLY A 376 1.75 -13.74 29.12
N ALA A 377 2.93 -14.25 29.49
CA ALA A 377 3.17 -14.89 30.77
C ALA A 377 3.11 -13.89 31.94
N GLN A 378 3.62 -12.67 31.76
CA GLN A 378 3.50 -11.60 32.75
C GLN A 378 2.04 -11.16 32.92
N ALA A 379 1.28 -10.97 31.85
CA ALA A 379 -0.13 -10.59 31.91
C ALA A 379 -1.03 -11.65 32.61
N GLN A 380 -0.63 -12.92 32.62
CA GLN A 380 -1.29 -13.98 33.37
C GLN A 380 -0.86 -14.05 34.84
N ALA A 381 0.36 -13.60 35.19
CA ALA A 381 0.86 -13.60 36.56
C ALA A 381 0.28 -12.46 37.44
N TRP A 382 -0.39 -11.47 36.82
CA TRP A 382 -1.06 -10.36 37.51
C TRP A 382 -2.60 -10.50 37.58
N ARG A 383 -3.14 -11.68 37.25
CA ARG A 383 -4.52 -12.09 37.55
C ARG A 383 -4.52 -13.08 38.70
#